data_AF-A0A9J6AQI7-F1
#
_entry.id   AF-A0A9J6AQI7-F1
#
_cell.length_a   1.000
_cell.length_b   1.000
_cell.length_c   1.000
_cell.angle_alpha   90.00
_cell.angle_beta   90.00
_cell.angle_gamma   90.00
#
_symmetry.space_group_name_H-M   'P 1'
#
loop_
_entity.id
_entity.type
_entity.pdbx_description
1 polymer ?
#
loop_
_entity_poly.entity_id
_entity_poly.type
_entity_poly.pdbx_seq_one_letter_code
_entity_poly.pdbx_strand_id
1 'polypeptide(L)'
;MVMTRSISGLCPSMPALEEFRQIGEVIGSLKALMVFQDDIQINQKQCCLLVDMLKCAYKTIAETMKQNLRFEEKNIKWKILENPLRELLRVFKEAEQYIKQSLENKDFWAKAIVLYKNTDCVEFHIHNLLSCVPIVIEAIEIAGEISGSDHDEIQKKRFIYSMKYQKECKDPRIFQWKFGEQYMVSQKFCERVCSVWNEDKWILQNKIREKKNLGACTLTKHEKRLADLLLKNLNEMEMEME
;
A
#
# COMPACT_ATOMS: atom_id res chain seq x y z
N MET A 1 -3.50 -50.76 -31.11
CA MET A 1 -3.76 -50.09 -29.82
C MET A 1 -2.89 -48.84 -29.76
N VAL A 2 -3.37 -47.74 -30.36
CA VAL A 2 -2.68 -46.46 -30.39
C VAL A 2 -3.25 -45.64 -29.25
N MET A 3 -2.47 -45.42 -28.19
CA MET A 3 -2.84 -44.47 -27.14
C MET A 3 -2.75 -43.05 -27.70
N THR A 4 -3.91 -42.46 -27.96
CA THR A 4 -4.05 -41.02 -28.12
C THR A 4 -3.81 -40.37 -26.74
N ARG A 5 -2.61 -39.80 -26.53
CA ARG A 5 -2.39 -38.87 -25.44
C ARG A 5 -3.15 -37.59 -25.75
N SER A 6 -4.23 -37.36 -25.02
CA SER A 6 -4.92 -36.08 -24.96
C SER A 6 -3.92 -34.99 -24.55
N ILE A 7 -3.60 -34.10 -25.49
CA ILE A 7 -2.91 -32.84 -25.20
C ILE A 7 -3.94 -31.97 -24.47
N SER A 8 -3.92 -32.03 -23.15
CA SER A 8 -4.60 -31.04 -22.31
C SER A 8 -4.04 -29.66 -22.68
N GLY A 9 -4.92 -28.80 -23.19
CA GLY A 9 -4.59 -27.47 -23.66
C GLY A 9 -3.79 -26.66 -22.63
N LEU A 10 -2.59 -26.26 -23.01
CA LEU A 10 -1.88 -25.14 -22.42
C LEU A 10 -2.71 -23.89 -22.69
N CYS A 11 -3.50 -23.45 -21.70
CA CYS A 11 -3.96 -22.07 -21.68
C CYS A 11 -2.70 -21.19 -21.75
N PRO A 12 -2.60 -20.24 -22.71
CA PRO A 12 -1.52 -19.28 -22.69
C PRO A 12 -1.53 -18.59 -21.33
N SER A 13 -0.38 -18.55 -20.65
CA SER A 13 -0.24 -17.81 -19.40
C SER A 13 -0.71 -16.37 -19.65
N MET A 14 -1.60 -15.87 -18.79
CA MET A 14 -2.20 -14.54 -18.87
C MET A 14 -1.48 -13.63 -17.87
N PRO A 15 -0.31 -13.05 -18.18
CA PRO A 15 0.57 -12.57 -17.12
C PRO A 15 -0.05 -11.37 -16.41
N ALA A 16 -0.55 -10.35 -17.13
CA ALA A 16 -1.15 -9.15 -16.52
C ALA A 16 -2.36 -9.46 -15.62
N LEU A 17 -3.31 -10.29 -16.09
CA LEU A 17 -4.47 -10.66 -15.29
C LEU A 17 -4.08 -11.53 -14.09
N GLU A 18 -3.08 -12.38 -14.24
CA GLU A 18 -2.55 -13.21 -13.17
C GLU A 18 -1.84 -12.37 -12.10
N GLU A 19 -1.01 -11.40 -12.49
CA GLU A 19 -0.39 -10.44 -11.54
C GLU A 19 -1.49 -9.69 -10.76
N PHE A 20 -2.53 -9.20 -11.43
CA PHE A 20 -3.64 -8.51 -10.77
C PHE A 20 -4.44 -9.43 -9.83
N ARG A 21 -4.65 -10.70 -10.21
CA ARG A 21 -5.28 -11.71 -9.37
C ARG A 21 -4.47 -11.94 -8.09
N GLN A 22 -3.15 -12.06 -8.20
CA GLN A 22 -2.25 -12.23 -7.06
C GLN A 22 -2.24 -11.00 -6.14
N ILE A 23 -2.35 -9.78 -6.68
CA ILE A 23 -2.54 -8.57 -5.86
C ILE A 23 -3.81 -8.71 -5.01
N GLY A 24 -4.90 -9.22 -5.60
CA GLY A 24 -6.15 -9.52 -4.89
C GLY A 24 -5.98 -10.57 -3.78
N GLU A 25 -5.16 -11.59 -4.00
CA GLU A 25 -4.81 -12.59 -2.98
C GLU A 25 -4.07 -11.96 -1.80
N VAL A 26 -3.12 -11.07 -2.06
CA VAL A 26 -2.41 -10.32 -1.01
C VAL A 26 -3.38 -9.45 -0.21
N ILE A 27 -4.33 -8.76 -0.86
CA ILE A 27 -5.41 -8.05 -0.15
C ILE A 27 -6.25 -8.99 0.72
N GLY A 28 -6.55 -10.20 0.24
CA GLY A 28 -7.23 -11.23 1.02
C GLY A 28 -6.44 -11.64 2.27
N SER A 29 -5.14 -11.88 2.12
CA SER A 29 -4.23 -12.18 3.22
C SER A 29 -4.16 -11.05 4.24
N LEU A 30 -4.02 -9.80 3.78
CA LEU A 30 -4.05 -8.61 4.63
C LEU A 30 -5.34 -8.49 5.43
N LYS A 31 -6.50 -8.77 4.82
CA LYS A 31 -7.78 -8.80 5.54
C LYS A 31 -7.79 -9.84 6.66
N ALA A 32 -7.22 -11.02 6.43
CA ALA A 32 -7.12 -12.06 7.45
C ALA A 32 -6.17 -11.66 8.60
N LEU A 33 -5.01 -11.06 8.28
CA LEU A 33 -4.05 -10.57 9.27
C LEU A 33 -4.65 -9.47 10.15
N MET A 34 -5.35 -8.52 9.54
CA MET A 34 -5.92 -7.37 10.25
C MET A 34 -7.15 -7.70 11.13
N VAL A 35 -7.62 -8.95 11.15
CA VAL A 35 -8.57 -9.42 12.18
C VAL A 35 -7.97 -9.28 13.57
N PHE A 36 -6.65 -9.46 13.70
CA PHE A 36 -5.88 -9.33 14.93
C PHE A 36 -5.18 -7.98 15.05
N GLN A 37 -5.71 -6.93 14.42
CA GLN A 37 -5.10 -5.61 14.45
C GLN A 37 -4.87 -5.07 15.87
N ASP A 38 -5.70 -5.45 16.83
CA ASP A 38 -5.59 -5.02 18.24
C ASP A 38 -4.42 -5.68 18.97
N ASP A 39 -3.90 -6.79 18.43
CA ASP A 39 -2.69 -7.46 18.94
C ASP A 39 -1.40 -6.79 18.45
N ILE A 40 -1.50 -5.83 17.51
CA ILE A 40 -0.35 -5.03 17.07
C ILE A 40 0.06 -4.09 18.20
N GLN A 41 1.16 -4.41 18.86
CA GLN A 41 1.61 -3.67 20.04
C GLN A 41 2.21 -2.30 19.69
N ILE A 42 2.88 -2.19 18.54
CA ILE A 42 3.63 -1.01 18.08
C ILE A 42 3.28 -0.77 16.61
N ASN A 43 3.13 0.50 16.21
CA ASN A 43 2.84 0.92 14.84
C ASN A 43 1.48 0.44 14.30
N GLN A 44 0.49 0.31 15.19
CA GLN A 44 -0.85 -0.15 14.81
C GLN A 44 -1.51 0.82 13.82
N LYS A 45 -1.43 2.14 14.08
CA LYS A 45 -2.04 3.15 13.22
C LYS A 45 -1.39 3.16 11.84
N GLN A 46 -0.08 3.03 11.78
CA GLN A 46 0.70 2.88 10.55
C GLN A 46 0.28 1.65 9.76
N CYS A 47 0.18 0.47 10.40
CA CYS A 47 -0.30 -0.75 9.74
C CYS A 47 -1.73 -0.57 9.19
N CYS A 48 -2.63 0.03 9.96
CA CYS A 48 -4.00 0.32 9.51
C CYS A 48 -4.03 1.27 8.31
N LEU A 49 -3.22 2.34 8.34
CA LEU A 49 -3.11 3.27 7.21
C LEU A 49 -2.60 2.56 5.96
N LEU A 50 -1.53 1.77 6.06
CA LEU A 50 -0.96 1.05 4.94
C LEU A 50 -2.00 0.12 4.29
N VAL A 51 -2.74 -0.64 5.11
CA VAL A 51 -3.81 -1.53 4.61
C VAL A 51 -4.92 -0.75 3.93
N ASP A 52 -5.35 0.39 4.48
CA ASP A 52 -6.38 1.22 3.87
C ASP A 52 -5.94 1.78 2.51
N MET A 53 -4.68 2.22 2.40
CA MET A 53 -4.12 2.70 1.14
C MET A 53 -3.99 1.57 0.12
N LEU A 54 -3.52 0.38 0.51
CA LEU A 54 -3.46 -0.79 -0.39
C LEU A 54 -4.84 -1.22 -0.89
N LYS A 55 -5.85 -1.22 -0.01
CA LYS A 55 -7.25 -1.50 -0.40
C LYS A 55 -7.77 -0.44 -1.37
N CYS A 56 -7.46 0.83 -1.12
CA CYS A 56 -7.84 1.92 -2.01
C CYS A 56 -7.17 1.78 -3.38
N ALA A 57 -5.85 1.58 -3.43
CA ALA A 57 -5.10 1.33 -4.66
C ALA A 57 -5.71 0.19 -5.48
N TYR A 58 -5.95 -0.97 -4.84
CA TYR A 58 -6.54 -2.13 -5.50
C TYR A 58 -7.92 -1.81 -6.10
N LYS A 59 -8.79 -1.14 -5.33
CA LYS A 59 -10.13 -0.74 -5.79
C LYS A 59 -10.04 0.23 -6.96
N THR A 60 -9.24 1.30 -6.85
CA THR A 60 -9.08 2.31 -7.89
C THR A 60 -8.52 1.71 -9.18
N ILE A 61 -7.55 0.80 -9.08
CA ILE A 61 -7.00 0.10 -10.24
C ILE A 61 -8.04 -0.84 -10.85
N ALA A 62 -8.79 -1.60 -10.05
CA ALA A 62 -9.88 -2.46 -10.55
C ALA A 62 -10.92 -1.65 -11.33
N GLU A 63 -11.34 -0.50 -10.80
CA GLU A 63 -12.29 0.40 -11.44
C GLU A 63 -11.72 1.00 -12.72
N THR A 64 -10.46 1.44 -12.69
CA THR A 64 -9.76 1.99 -13.87
C THR A 64 -9.63 0.93 -14.97
N MET A 65 -9.28 -0.32 -14.62
CA MET A 65 -9.24 -1.44 -15.57
C MET A 65 -10.63 -1.71 -16.16
N LYS A 66 -11.67 -1.77 -15.34
CA LYS A 66 -13.05 -2.04 -15.77
C LYS A 66 -13.57 -0.94 -16.73
N GLN A 67 -13.21 0.31 -16.49
CA GLN A 67 -13.66 1.44 -17.30
C GLN A 67 -12.93 1.54 -18.64
N ASN A 68 -11.64 1.17 -18.68
CA ASN A 68 -10.79 1.45 -19.84
C ASN A 68 -10.51 0.23 -20.72
N LEU A 69 -10.59 -0.99 -20.16
CA LEU A 69 -10.17 -2.21 -20.84
C LEU A 69 -11.34 -3.11 -21.22
N ARG A 70 -11.20 -3.82 -22.34
CA ARG A 70 -12.09 -4.92 -22.74
C ARG A 70 -11.48 -6.26 -22.37
N PHE A 71 -12.26 -7.12 -21.71
CA PHE A 71 -11.78 -8.41 -21.22
C PHE A 71 -11.39 -9.37 -22.36
N GLU A 72 -12.06 -9.24 -23.51
CA GLU A 72 -11.82 -10.05 -24.71
C GLU A 72 -10.40 -9.80 -25.27
N GLU A 73 -9.83 -8.63 -25.01
CA GLU A 73 -8.53 -8.19 -25.55
C GLU A 73 -7.34 -8.54 -24.63
N LYS A 74 -7.59 -9.26 -23.53
CA LYS A 74 -6.61 -9.54 -22.46
C LYS A 74 -5.32 -10.21 -22.92
N ASN A 75 -5.36 -10.99 -23.99
CA ASN A 75 -4.18 -11.74 -24.47
C ASN A 75 -3.31 -10.95 -25.45
N ILE A 76 -3.79 -9.79 -25.92
CA ILE A 76 -3.16 -9.05 -27.01
C ILE A 76 -2.77 -7.65 -26.53
N LYS A 77 -3.74 -6.91 -25.96
CA LYS A 77 -3.55 -5.48 -25.64
C LYS A 77 -3.10 -5.22 -24.21
N TRP A 78 -3.20 -6.20 -23.31
CA TRP A 78 -2.83 -6.02 -21.90
C TRP A 78 -1.35 -6.28 -21.61
N LYS A 79 -0.54 -6.60 -22.63
CA LYS A 79 0.89 -6.90 -22.46
C LYS A 79 1.67 -5.75 -21.80
N ILE A 80 1.28 -4.51 -22.07
CA ILE A 80 1.89 -3.32 -21.45
C ILE A 80 1.65 -3.24 -19.93
N LEU A 81 0.62 -3.92 -19.42
CA LEU A 81 0.27 -3.94 -17.99
C LEU A 81 1.11 -4.92 -17.18
N GLU A 82 1.80 -5.87 -17.83
CA GLU A 82 2.49 -6.96 -17.13
C GLU A 82 3.55 -6.46 -16.17
N ASN A 83 4.46 -5.60 -16.63
CA ASN A 83 5.54 -5.08 -15.78
C ASN A 83 5.03 -4.12 -14.70
N PRO A 84 4.14 -3.14 -14.99
CA PRO A 84 3.55 -2.30 -13.96
C PRO A 84 2.82 -3.09 -12.87
N LEU A 85 2.03 -4.11 -13.24
CA LEU A 85 1.30 -4.92 -12.27
C LEU A 85 2.22 -5.85 -11.47
N ARG A 86 3.30 -6.35 -12.07
CA ARG A 86 4.30 -7.13 -11.35
C ARG A 86 5.03 -6.30 -10.29
N GLU A 87 5.39 -5.06 -10.62
CA GLU A 87 6.01 -4.16 -9.65
C GLU A 87 5.03 -3.79 -8.53
N LEU A 88 3.77 -3.54 -8.88
CA LEU A 88 2.73 -3.30 -7.88
C LEU A 88 2.53 -4.51 -6.96
N LEU A 89 2.53 -5.73 -7.51
CA LEU A 89 2.46 -6.96 -6.72
C LEU A 89 3.63 -7.06 -5.74
N ARG A 90 4.84 -6.71 -6.17
CA ARG A 90 6.01 -6.67 -5.30
C ARG A 90 5.80 -5.71 -4.13
N VAL A 91 5.34 -4.48 -4.40
CA VAL A 91 5.03 -3.48 -3.35
C VAL A 91 4.00 -4.02 -2.37
N PHE A 92 2.95 -4.67 -2.85
CA PHE A 92 1.92 -5.28 -2.01
C PHE A 92 2.48 -6.40 -1.13
N LYS A 93 3.32 -7.29 -1.67
CA LYS A 93 3.96 -8.37 -0.91
C LYS A 93 4.93 -7.85 0.15
N GLU A 94 5.71 -6.81 -0.17
CA GLU A 94 6.61 -6.16 0.81
C GLU A 94 5.82 -5.52 1.96
N ALA A 95 4.71 -4.85 1.65
CA ALA A 95 3.82 -4.28 2.66
C ALA A 95 3.12 -5.35 3.53
N GLU A 96 2.69 -6.46 2.91
CA GLU A 96 2.15 -7.61 3.64
C GLU A 96 3.18 -8.20 4.61
N GLN A 97 4.43 -8.32 4.17
CA GLN A 97 5.51 -8.81 5.02
C GLN A 97 5.79 -7.90 6.21
N TYR A 98 5.76 -6.58 6.00
CA TYR A 98 5.87 -5.59 7.09
C TYR A 98 4.76 -5.78 8.13
N ILE A 99 3.51 -5.94 7.69
CA ILE A 99 2.37 -6.13 8.61
C ILE A 99 2.48 -7.46 9.38
N LYS A 100 2.94 -8.53 8.73
CA LYS A 100 3.22 -9.80 9.40
C LYS A 100 4.26 -9.61 10.52
N GLN A 101 5.34 -8.91 10.25
CA GLN A 101 6.39 -8.62 11.25
C GLN A 101 5.87 -7.80 12.43
N SER A 102 4.99 -6.82 12.16
CA SER A 102 4.32 -6.03 13.19
C SER A 102 3.42 -6.88 14.10
N LEU A 103 2.79 -7.93 13.55
CA LEU A 103 1.94 -8.89 14.28
C LEU A 103 2.71 -10.01 14.99
N GLU A 104 3.97 -10.30 14.62
CA GLU A 104 4.74 -11.42 15.20
C GLU A 104 4.76 -11.36 16.74
N ASN A 105 4.52 -12.47 17.42
CA ASN A 105 4.56 -12.50 18.88
C ASN A 105 6.03 -12.50 19.36
N LYS A 106 6.56 -11.31 19.64
CA LYS A 106 7.91 -11.07 20.19
C LYS A 106 7.79 -10.29 21.50
N ASP A 107 8.84 -10.35 22.31
CA ASP A 107 8.96 -9.53 23.51
C ASP A 107 8.72 -8.05 23.20
N PHE A 108 7.89 -7.40 24.02
CA PHE A 108 7.47 -6.01 23.83
C PHE A 108 8.67 -5.07 23.84
N TRP A 109 9.61 -5.25 24.77
CA TRP A 109 10.76 -4.37 24.91
C TRP A 109 11.71 -4.51 23.73
N ALA A 110 11.94 -5.73 23.26
CA ALA A 110 12.69 -5.98 22.04
C ALA A 110 12.06 -5.28 20.82
N LYS A 111 10.74 -5.40 20.64
CA LYS A 111 10.02 -4.67 19.57
C LYS A 111 10.14 -3.15 19.73
N ALA A 112 10.00 -2.63 20.94
CA ALA A 112 10.08 -1.19 21.20
C ALA A 112 11.45 -0.63 20.82
N ILE A 113 12.54 -1.31 21.18
CA ILE A 113 13.90 -0.87 20.81
C ILE A 113 14.08 -0.78 19.29
N VAL A 114 13.52 -1.72 18.54
CA VAL A 114 13.67 -1.77 17.08
C VAL A 114 12.73 -0.77 16.39
N LEU A 115 11.50 -0.61 16.88
CA LEU A 115 10.43 0.05 16.14
C LEU A 115 10.09 1.47 16.61
N TYR A 116 10.63 1.96 17.74
CA TYR A 116 10.24 3.26 18.30
C TYR A 116 10.55 4.48 17.41
N LYS A 117 11.43 4.33 16.40
CA LYS A 117 11.74 5.35 15.38
C LYS A 117 11.36 4.90 13.95
N ASN A 118 10.63 3.80 13.81
CA ASN A 118 10.37 3.20 12.50
C ASN A 118 9.34 3.99 11.69
N THR A 119 9.83 4.73 10.70
CA THR A 119 9.06 5.48 9.71
C THR A 119 8.87 4.72 8.39
N ASP A 120 9.36 3.48 8.29
CA ASP A 120 9.35 2.65 7.07
C ASP A 120 7.95 2.52 6.44
N CYS A 121 6.89 2.50 7.26
CA CYS A 121 5.53 2.49 6.72
C CYS A 121 5.29 3.66 5.76
N VAL A 122 5.68 4.88 6.15
CA VAL A 122 5.47 6.09 5.35
C VAL A 122 6.59 6.24 4.32
N GLU A 123 7.84 6.22 4.77
CA GLU A 123 9.01 6.57 3.96
C GLU A 123 9.36 5.50 2.92
N PHE A 124 8.99 4.24 3.15
CA PHE A 124 9.28 3.14 2.24
C PHE A 124 8.01 2.56 1.61
N HIS A 125 7.08 2.00 2.40
CA HIS A 125 5.95 1.26 1.84
C HIS A 125 4.91 2.16 1.15
N ILE A 126 4.48 3.25 1.81
CA ILE A 126 3.55 4.21 1.22
C ILE A 126 4.22 4.96 0.07
N HIS A 127 5.49 5.36 0.20
CA HIS A 127 6.25 5.96 -0.90
C HIS A 127 6.28 5.07 -2.14
N ASN A 128 6.62 3.79 -2.00
CA ASN A 128 6.69 2.85 -3.12
C ASN A 128 5.31 2.63 -3.76
N LEU A 129 4.26 2.57 -2.95
CA LEU A 129 2.89 2.49 -3.43
C LEU A 129 2.50 3.73 -4.25
N LEU A 130 2.70 4.93 -3.69
CA LEU A 130 2.38 6.20 -4.35
C LEU A 130 3.21 6.44 -5.62
N SER A 131 4.42 5.88 -5.69
CA SER A 131 5.28 5.95 -6.89
C SER A 131 4.87 4.93 -7.96
N CYS A 132 4.38 3.76 -7.55
CA CYS A 132 4.00 2.69 -8.48
C CYS A 132 2.60 2.88 -9.09
N VAL A 133 1.62 3.36 -8.32
CA VAL A 133 0.24 3.53 -8.81
C VAL A 133 0.14 4.41 -10.06
N PRO A 134 0.84 5.57 -10.18
CA PRO A 134 0.81 6.37 -11.39
C PRO A 134 1.20 5.60 -12.65
N ILE A 135 2.24 4.76 -12.55
CA ILE A 135 2.75 3.95 -13.66
C ILE A 135 1.69 2.93 -14.11
N VAL A 136 1.01 2.29 -13.15
CA VAL A 136 -0.06 1.33 -13.45
C VAL A 136 -1.26 2.01 -14.10
N ILE A 137 -1.68 3.17 -13.58
CA ILE A 137 -2.80 3.93 -14.14
C ILE A 137 -2.50 4.38 -15.56
N GLU A 138 -1.31 4.93 -15.80
CA GLU A 138 -0.89 5.35 -17.14
C GLU A 138 -0.85 4.16 -18.11
N ALA A 139 -0.31 3.02 -17.67
CA ALA A 139 -0.29 1.82 -18.50
C ALA A 139 -1.71 1.32 -18.87
N ILE A 140 -2.67 1.42 -17.94
CA ILE A 140 -4.10 1.13 -18.21
C ILE A 140 -4.68 2.12 -19.21
N GLU A 141 -4.37 3.41 -19.08
CA GLU A 141 -4.84 4.45 -20.00
C GLU A 141 -4.30 4.20 -21.41
N ILE A 142 -3.01 3.89 -21.57
CA ILE A 142 -2.39 3.55 -22.86
C ILE A 142 -3.03 2.30 -23.46
N ALA A 143 -3.20 1.23 -22.69
CA ALA A 143 -3.88 0.01 -23.15
C ALA A 143 -5.35 0.28 -23.52
N GLY A 144 -6.01 1.16 -22.78
CA GLY A 144 -7.39 1.59 -23.00
C GLY A 144 -7.56 2.46 -24.23
N GLU A 145 -6.58 3.32 -24.56
CA GLU A 145 -6.58 4.16 -25.76
C GLU A 145 -6.68 3.30 -27.02
N ILE A 146 -5.89 2.23 -27.08
CA ILE A 146 -5.88 1.30 -28.23
C ILE A 146 -6.93 0.19 -28.12
N SER A 147 -7.78 0.20 -27.08
CA SER A 147 -8.82 -0.81 -26.86
C SER A 147 -10.01 -0.59 -27.79
N GLY A 148 -10.51 -1.67 -28.41
CA GLY A 148 -11.48 -1.63 -29.50
C GLY A 148 -10.87 -1.47 -30.90
N SER A 149 -11.74 -1.35 -31.90
CA SER A 149 -11.39 -1.18 -33.32
C SER A 149 -12.02 0.07 -33.94
N ASP A 150 -12.80 0.83 -33.16
CA ASP A 150 -13.44 2.05 -33.62
C ASP A 150 -12.47 3.22 -33.52
N HIS A 151 -12.11 3.78 -34.68
CA HIS A 151 -11.18 4.90 -34.77
C HIS A 151 -11.71 6.17 -34.09
N ASP A 152 -13.02 6.43 -34.08
CA ASP A 152 -13.59 7.62 -33.45
C ASP A 152 -13.45 7.54 -31.91
N GLU A 153 -13.76 6.38 -31.33
CA GLU A 153 -13.58 6.11 -29.90
C GLU A 153 -12.10 6.19 -29.48
N ILE A 154 -11.18 5.70 -30.31
CA ILE A 154 -9.74 5.83 -30.07
C ILE A 154 -9.33 7.31 -30.04
N GLN A 155 -9.80 8.13 -30.99
CA GLN A 155 -9.47 9.56 -31.01
C GLN A 155 -10.06 10.30 -29.81
N LYS A 156 -11.30 9.99 -29.40
CA LYS A 156 -11.91 10.56 -28.19
C LYS A 156 -11.12 10.23 -26.93
N LYS A 157 -10.72 8.97 -26.74
CA LYS A 157 -9.90 8.56 -25.59
C LYS A 157 -8.55 9.27 -25.57
N ARG A 158 -7.85 9.33 -26.71
CA ARG A 158 -6.61 10.07 -26.86
C ARG A 158 -6.77 11.54 -26.49
N PHE A 159 -7.86 12.18 -26.93
CA PHE A 159 -8.16 13.56 -26.57
C PHE A 159 -8.36 13.72 -25.06
N ILE A 160 -9.18 12.87 -24.42
CA ILE A 160 -9.41 12.91 -22.97
C ILE A 160 -8.10 12.75 -22.20
N TYR A 161 -7.26 11.79 -22.54
CA TYR A 161 -5.97 11.60 -21.88
C TYR A 161 -5.03 12.78 -22.12
N SER A 162 -5.04 13.38 -23.31
CA SER A 162 -4.25 14.59 -23.56
C SER A 162 -4.64 15.75 -22.65
N MET A 163 -5.93 15.88 -22.30
CA MET A 163 -6.43 16.92 -21.38
C MET A 163 -5.90 16.73 -19.95
N LYS A 164 -5.69 15.47 -19.52
CA LYS A 164 -5.16 15.15 -18.20
C LYS A 164 -3.75 15.72 -18.00
N TYR A 165 -2.92 15.72 -19.04
CA TYR A 165 -1.51 16.11 -19.00
C TYR A 165 -1.23 17.54 -19.49
N GLN A 166 -2.26 18.38 -19.64
CA GLN A 166 -2.07 19.78 -20.04
C GLN A 166 -1.42 20.62 -18.92
N LYS A 167 -0.86 21.78 -19.29
CA LYS A 167 -0.09 22.63 -18.36
C LYS A 167 -0.92 23.15 -17.19
N GLU A 168 -2.22 23.27 -17.39
CA GLU A 168 -3.22 23.72 -16.42
C GLU A 168 -3.35 22.73 -15.24
N CYS A 169 -2.97 21.47 -15.45
CA CYS A 169 -2.99 20.42 -14.42
C CYS A 169 -1.69 20.36 -13.58
N LYS A 170 -0.76 21.31 -13.75
CA LYS A 170 0.52 21.34 -12.99
C LYS A 170 0.41 21.90 -11.57
N ASP A 171 -0.65 22.63 -11.26
CA ASP A 171 -0.87 23.14 -9.91
C ASP A 171 -1.23 21.98 -8.96
N PRO A 172 -0.56 21.83 -7.80
CA PRO A 172 -0.83 20.73 -6.87
C PRO A 172 -2.27 20.67 -6.36
N ARG A 173 -2.93 21.82 -6.17
CA ARG A 173 -4.34 21.84 -5.71
C ARG A 173 -5.28 21.44 -6.83
N ILE A 174 -5.03 21.90 -8.05
CA ILE A 174 -5.79 21.46 -9.23
C ILE A 174 -5.63 19.95 -9.43
N PHE A 175 -4.41 19.42 -9.31
CA PHE A 175 -4.16 17.98 -9.39
C PHE A 175 -4.93 17.22 -8.32
N GLN A 176 -4.86 17.68 -7.07
CA GLN A 176 -5.56 17.06 -5.95
C GLN A 176 -7.08 17.07 -6.15
N TRP A 177 -7.67 18.17 -6.62
CA TRP A 177 -9.12 18.24 -6.85
C TRP A 177 -9.60 17.37 -8.00
N LYS A 178 -8.83 17.30 -9.10
CA LYS A 178 -9.22 16.52 -10.28
C LYS A 178 -8.92 15.03 -10.14
N PHE A 179 -7.78 14.69 -9.55
CA PHE A 179 -7.21 13.35 -9.60
C PHE A 179 -6.88 12.78 -8.22
N GLY A 180 -7.19 13.49 -7.13
CA GLY A 180 -6.77 13.10 -5.78
C GLY A 180 -7.24 11.71 -5.36
N GLU A 181 -8.49 11.36 -5.67
CA GLU A 181 -9.02 10.01 -5.40
C GLU A 181 -8.33 8.94 -6.25
N GLN A 182 -8.05 9.24 -7.53
CA GLN A 182 -7.39 8.31 -8.45
C GLN A 182 -5.95 7.99 -8.03
N TYR A 183 -5.25 8.96 -7.44
CA TYR A 183 -3.85 8.82 -7.04
C TYR A 183 -3.63 8.70 -5.53
N MET A 184 -4.70 8.49 -4.75
CA MET A 184 -4.65 8.37 -3.29
C MET A 184 -4.02 9.57 -2.57
N VAL A 185 -4.13 10.76 -3.17
CA VAL A 185 -3.71 12.05 -2.57
C VAL A 185 -4.91 12.88 -2.12
N SER A 186 -6.01 12.22 -1.77
CA SER A 186 -7.15 12.90 -1.14
C SER A 186 -6.74 13.51 0.19
N GLN A 187 -7.41 14.59 0.58
CA GLN A 187 -7.10 15.31 1.83
C GLN A 187 -7.08 14.35 3.04
N LYS A 188 -8.01 13.39 3.08
CA LYS A 188 -8.07 12.34 4.10
C LYS A 188 -6.78 11.52 4.20
N PHE A 189 -6.20 11.09 3.07
CA PHE A 189 -4.96 10.31 3.11
C PHE A 189 -3.76 11.19 3.45
N CYS A 190 -3.69 12.41 2.92
CA CYS A 190 -2.62 13.35 3.26
C CYS A 190 -2.58 13.62 4.77
N GLU A 191 -3.72 13.94 5.38
CA GLU A 191 -3.83 14.19 6.83
C GLU A 191 -3.39 12.98 7.65
N ARG A 192 -3.83 11.77 7.26
CA ARG A 192 -3.43 10.53 7.95
C ARG A 192 -1.94 10.25 7.82
N VAL A 193 -1.36 10.41 6.62
CA VAL A 193 0.09 10.21 6.41
C VAL A 193 0.91 11.14 7.30
N CYS A 194 0.49 12.39 7.47
CA CYS A 194 1.18 13.35 8.31
C CYS A 194 1.01 13.11 9.83
N SER A 195 -0.11 12.52 10.25
CA SER A 195 -0.44 12.37 11.69
C SER A 195 -0.12 10.99 12.26
N VAL A 196 -0.15 9.93 11.44
CA VAL A 196 -0.09 8.53 11.88
C VAL A 196 1.15 8.20 12.73
N TRP A 197 2.29 8.79 12.36
CA TRP A 197 3.55 8.59 13.07
C TRP A 197 3.48 9.14 14.49
N ASN A 198 2.96 10.36 14.63
CA ASN A 198 2.80 11.02 15.93
C ASN A 198 1.75 10.29 16.79
N GLU A 199 0.68 9.77 16.20
CA GLU A 199 -0.31 8.96 16.91
C GLU A 199 0.31 7.68 17.49
N ASP A 200 1.02 6.89 16.68
CA ASP A 200 1.66 5.66 17.15
C ASP A 200 2.76 5.93 18.18
N LYS A 201 3.52 7.02 18.00
CA LYS A 201 4.52 7.47 18.96
C LYS A 201 3.89 7.78 20.32
N TRP A 202 2.80 8.54 20.33
CA TRP A 202 2.08 8.88 21.57
C TRP A 202 1.48 7.64 22.24
N ILE A 203 0.89 6.73 21.46
CA ILE A 203 0.38 5.44 21.96
C ILE A 203 1.52 4.62 22.60
N LEU A 204 2.69 4.57 21.97
CA LEU A 204 3.86 3.85 22.49
C LEU A 204 4.35 4.46 23.81
N GLN A 205 4.48 5.79 23.88
CA GLN A 205 4.85 6.49 25.12
C GLN A 205 3.90 6.13 26.27
N ASN A 206 2.59 6.14 26.02
CA ASN A 206 1.59 5.79 27.02
C ASN A 206 1.68 4.33 27.46
N LYS A 207 1.82 3.38 26.52
CA LYS A 207 2.02 1.96 26.85
C LYS A 207 3.27 1.72 27.70
N ILE A 208 4.37 2.43 27.44
CA ILE A 208 5.59 2.34 28.24
C ILE A 208 5.34 2.89 29.67
N ARG A 209 4.65 4.03 29.80
CA ARG A 209 4.28 4.61 31.11
C ARG A 209 3.36 3.69 31.90
N GLU A 210 2.35 3.10 31.25
CA GLU A 210 1.44 2.13 31.85
C GLU A 210 2.19 0.90 32.37
N LYS A 211 3.04 0.29 31.53
CA LYS A 211 3.87 -0.85 31.95
C LYS A 211 4.77 -0.49 33.13
N LYS A 212 5.38 0.70 33.12
CA LYS A 212 6.20 1.20 34.23
C LYS A 212 5.41 1.34 35.54
N ASN A 213 4.18 1.84 35.48
CA ASN A 213 3.34 2.11 36.65
C ASN A 213 2.63 0.86 37.19
N LEU A 214 2.06 0.03 36.31
CA LEU A 214 1.36 -1.22 36.67
C LEU A 214 2.33 -2.34 37.04
N GLY A 215 3.55 -2.31 36.49
CA GLY A 215 4.60 -3.31 36.69
C GLY A 215 5.56 -2.99 37.83
N ALA A 216 5.25 -2.07 38.76
CA ALA A 216 6.18 -1.67 39.81
C ALA A 216 6.69 -2.86 40.66
N CYS A 217 5.89 -3.93 40.80
CA CYS A 217 6.23 -5.18 41.48
C CYS A 217 6.76 -6.31 40.56
N THR A 218 6.60 -6.22 39.24
CA THR A 218 6.95 -7.31 38.29
C THR A 218 8.08 -6.97 37.32
N LEU A 219 8.40 -5.68 37.10
CA LEU A 219 9.50 -5.26 36.23
C LEU A 219 10.85 -5.36 36.93
N THR A 220 11.81 -5.95 36.22
CA THR A 220 13.22 -5.98 36.64
C THR A 220 13.82 -4.58 36.65
N LYS A 221 14.92 -4.40 37.40
CA LYS A 221 15.68 -3.14 37.42
C LYS A 221 16.15 -2.71 36.02
N HIS A 222 16.43 -3.68 35.15
CA HIS A 222 16.86 -3.44 33.77
C HIS A 222 15.72 -2.91 32.91
N GLU A 223 14.52 -3.49 32.99
CA GLU A 223 13.37 -3.01 32.22
C GLU A 223 12.90 -1.63 32.67
N LYS A 224 12.98 -1.31 33.98
CA LYS A 224 12.70 0.04 34.48
C LYS A 224 13.64 1.08 33.86
N ARG A 225 14.94 0.77 33.81
CA ARG A 225 15.95 1.64 33.14
C ARG A 225 15.70 1.75 31.64
N LEU A 226 15.33 0.65 30.98
CA LEU A 226 15.02 0.65 29.56
C LEU A 226 13.79 1.52 29.25
N ALA A 227 12.75 1.43 30.08
CA ALA A 227 11.57 2.28 29.97
C ALA A 227 11.94 3.77 30.07
N ASP A 228 12.79 4.13 31.04
CA ASP A 228 13.25 5.50 31.22
C ASP A 228 14.06 6.01 30.00
N LEU A 229 14.95 5.17 29.46
CA LEU A 229 15.73 5.49 28.26
C LEU A 229 14.85 5.66 27.03
N LEU A 230 13.89 4.76 26.79
CA LEU A 230 12.96 4.86 25.67
C LEU A 230 12.10 6.10 25.76
N LEU A 231 11.55 6.43 26.94
CA LEU A 231 10.76 7.64 27.15
C LEU A 231 11.60 8.90 26.91
N LYS A 232 12.83 8.94 27.41
CA LYS A 232 13.75 10.06 27.17
C LYS A 232 14.01 10.25 25.68
N ASN A 233 14.36 9.17 24.97
CA ASN A 233 14.64 9.24 23.53
C ASN A 233 13.41 9.66 22.71
N LEU A 234 12.21 9.19 23.10
CA LEU A 234 10.96 9.56 22.43
C LEU A 234 10.63 11.06 22.63
N ASN A 235 10.91 11.60 23.81
CA ASN A 235 10.70 13.03 24.10
C ASN A 235 11.75 13.92 23.44
N GLU A 236 13.01 13.49 23.37
CA GLU A 236 14.09 14.26 22.70
C GLU A 236 13.80 14.46 21.20
N MET A 237 13.14 13.49 20.55
CA MET A 237 12.70 13.64 19.16
C MET A 237 11.62 14.71 18.96
N GLU A 238 10.89 15.14 19.99
CA GLU A 238 9.93 16.25 19.85
C GLU A 238 10.65 17.58 19.70
N MET A 239 11.84 17.72 20.30
CA MET A 239 12.63 18.95 20.27
C MET A 239 13.51 19.09 19.02
N GLU A 240 13.76 18.01 18.27
CA GLU A 240 14.54 18.03 17.02
C GLU A 240 13.68 18.30 15.77
N MET A 241 12.34 18.25 15.91
CA MET A 241 11.39 18.48 14.82
C MET A 241 10.62 19.80 14.94
N GLU A 242 10.88 20.60 16.00
CA GLU A 242 10.47 22.00 16.15
C GLU A 242 11.57 22.95 15.64
#